data_AF-C6A2H3-F1
#
_entry.id   AF-C6A2H3-F1
#
_cell.length_a   1.000
_cell.length_b   1.000
_cell.length_c   1.000
_cell.angle_alpha   90.00
_cell.angle_beta   90.00
_cell.angle_gamma   90.00
#
_symmetry.space_group_name_H-M   'P 1'
#
loop_
_entity.id
_entity.type
_entity.pdbx_description
1 polymer ?
#
loop_
_entity_poly.entity_id
_entity_poly.type
_entity_poly.pdbx_seq_one_letter_code
_entity_poly.pdbx_strand_id
1 'polypeptide(L)'
;MKRLLGLFLTFLGLLIILKSLRPELYDYLLPYAPYVRRAFWGVILIIAGLYVLIKDKTARTALAVIFILYLVLFLVTPSSYSSWRFSFRDAGEVKEIGDFSASEIAIENIAAKVTIERVPGNTINVLSNLPVEVSDGETLKLSCSECEKYENGKLLIQVGNEVKLVSLTLRNSASDVDLKLGEVASVTLDNVVGDISASGVFSSFIVTDFVGDMEVTLENCPETEIDGYCSQIEIYRGSGDIDIHIPENVKVTPQIEGSLTSVTIDEEFETGEKTLKLTVKSFIGKIVVE
;
A
#
# COMPACT_ATOMS: atom_id res chain seq x y z
N MET A 1 -16.10 52.63 -7.66
CA MET A 1 -15.00 51.65 -7.50
C MET A 1 -14.15 51.90 -6.27
N LYS A 2 -13.51 53.07 -6.08
CA LYS A 2 -12.59 53.31 -4.93
C LYS A 2 -13.22 53.11 -3.53
N ARG A 3 -14.46 53.56 -3.32
CA ARG A 3 -15.20 53.35 -2.04
C ARG A 3 -15.60 51.89 -1.80
N LEU A 4 -15.95 51.17 -2.87
CA LEU A 4 -16.35 49.75 -2.82
C LEU A 4 -15.15 48.84 -2.55
N LEU A 5 -14.00 49.14 -3.15
CA LEU A 5 -12.74 48.45 -2.88
C LEU A 5 -12.26 48.67 -1.44
N GLY A 6 -12.42 49.89 -0.91
CA GLY A 6 -12.13 50.18 0.50
C GLY A 6 -13.06 49.44 1.47
N LEU A 7 -14.34 49.32 1.13
CA LEU A 7 -15.32 48.58 1.94
C LEU A 7 -15.05 47.07 1.88
N PHE A 8 -14.62 46.55 0.73
CA PHE A 8 -14.16 45.17 0.59
C PHE A 8 -12.92 44.87 1.42
N LEU A 9 -11.89 45.73 1.37
CA LEU A 9 -10.65 45.53 2.13
C LEU A 9 -10.86 45.66 3.64
N THR A 10 -11.72 46.57 4.08
CA THR A 10 -12.06 46.71 5.51
C THR A 10 -12.88 45.52 6.01
N PHE A 11 -13.83 45.01 5.22
CA PHE A 11 -14.58 43.80 5.55
C PHE A 11 -13.69 42.54 5.55
N LEU A 12 -12.78 42.43 4.58
CA LEU A 12 -11.79 41.36 4.51
C LEU A 12 -10.86 41.38 5.73
N GLY A 13 -10.37 42.56 6.12
CA GLY A 13 -9.55 42.75 7.32
C GLY A 13 -10.30 42.37 8.60
N LEU A 14 -11.58 42.77 8.71
CA LEU A 14 -12.44 42.39 9.84
C LEU A 14 -12.61 40.87 9.94
N LEU A 15 -12.80 40.18 8.82
CA LEU A 15 -12.94 38.71 8.78
C LEU A 15 -11.64 37.99 9.15
N ILE A 16 -10.49 38.49 8.73
CA ILE A 16 -9.18 37.96 9.12
C ILE A 16 -8.96 38.13 10.62
N ILE A 17 -9.39 39.26 11.20
CA ILE A 17 -9.33 39.50 12.64
C ILE A 17 -10.31 38.55 13.37
N LEU A 18 -11.53 38.36 12.85
CA LEU A 18 -12.52 37.44 13.40
C LEU A 18 -12.02 35.98 13.43
N LYS A 19 -11.27 35.56 12.39
CA LYS A 19 -10.57 34.27 12.33
C LYS A 19 -9.65 34.02 13.52
N SER A 20 -9.01 35.08 14.02
CA SER A 20 -8.07 35.02 15.13
C SER A 20 -8.77 35.04 16.49
N LEU A 21 -9.91 35.72 16.60
CA LEU A 21 -10.61 35.96 17.87
C LEU A 21 -11.67 34.91 18.26
N ARG A 22 -12.32 34.24 17.29
CA ARG A 22 -13.43 33.28 17.52
C ARG A 22 -13.40 32.14 16.49
N PRO A 23 -12.65 31.06 16.73
CA PRO A 23 -12.59 29.92 15.80
C PRO A 23 -13.92 29.15 15.67
N GLU A 24 -14.80 29.20 16.68
CA GLU A 24 -16.10 28.50 16.74
C GLU A 24 -17.09 28.88 15.62
N LEU A 25 -16.98 30.08 15.04
CA LEU A 25 -17.81 30.51 13.91
C LEU A 25 -17.49 29.74 12.61
N TYR A 26 -16.30 29.16 12.52
CA TYR A 26 -15.87 28.38 11.36
C TYR A 26 -16.43 26.96 11.37
N ASP A 27 -16.79 26.43 12.54
CA ASP A 27 -17.39 25.10 12.69
C ASP A 27 -18.75 24.99 11.99
N TYR A 28 -19.49 26.10 11.91
CA TYR A 28 -20.75 26.17 11.16
C TYR A 28 -20.56 26.20 9.63
N LEU A 29 -19.41 26.67 9.14
CA LEU A 29 -19.11 26.77 7.70
C LEU A 29 -18.36 25.54 7.16
N LEU A 30 -17.73 24.77 8.05
CA LEU A 30 -16.98 23.55 7.74
C LEU A 30 -17.73 22.54 6.86
N PRO A 31 -19.03 22.22 7.11
CA PRO A 31 -19.78 21.27 6.27
C PRO A 31 -20.00 21.74 4.83
N TYR A 32 -20.00 23.07 4.61
CA TYR A 32 -20.33 23.68 3.33
C TYR A 32 -19.10 24.03 2.47
N ALA A 33 -17.91 24.08 3.09
CA ALA A 33 -16.63 24.34 2.44
C ALA A 33 -16.36 23.49 1.17
N PRO A 34 -16.60 22.17 1.13
CA PRO A 34 -16.32 21.37 -0.06
C PRO A 34 -17.22 21.74 -1.25
N TYR A 35 -18.49 22.08 -1.01
CA TYR A 35 -19.44 22.46 -2.06
C TYR A 35 -19.07 23.80 -2.68
N VAL A 36 -18.72 24.78 -1.85
CA VAL A 36 -18.33 26.13 -2.28
C VAL A 36 -17.09 26.07 -3.16
N ARG A 37 -16.06 25.29 -2.78
CA ARG A 37 -14.80 25.20 -3.52
C ARG A 37 -14.90 24.38 -4.81
N ARG A 38 -15.61 23.25 -4.83
CA ARG A 38 -15.82 22.45 -6.05
C ARG A 38 -16.58 23.25 -7.12
N ALA A 39 -17.54 24.07 -6.69
CA ALA A 39 -18.33 24.90 -7.59
C ALA A 39 -17.59 26.15 -8.11
N PHE A 40 -16.37 26.43 -7.65
CA PHE A 40 -15.63 27.69 -7.94
C PHE A 40 -15.55 28.01 -9.42
N TRP A 41 -15.06 27.08 -10.23
CA TRP A 41 -14.93 27.30 -11.67
C TRP A 41 -16.29 27.43 -12.37
N GLY A 42 -17.30 26.66 -11.95
CA GLY A 42 -18.65 26.78 -12.49
C GLY A 42 -19.30 28.14 -12.18
N VAL A 43 -19.16 28.60 -10.94
CA VAL A 43 -19.67 29.92 -10.49
C VAL A 43 -18.95 31.05 -11.23
N ILE A 44 -17.63 30.95 -11.43
CA ILE A 44 -16.87 31.94 -12.23
C ILE A 44 -17.38 32.01 -13.65
N LEU A 45 -17.56 30.88 -14.32
CA LEU A 45 -18.00 30.85 -15.71
C LEU A 45 -19.43 31.40 -15.88
N ILE A 46 -20.34 31.07 -14.97
CA ILE A 46 -21.71 31.60 -14.97
C ILE A 46 -21.72 33.11 -14.74
N ILE A 47 -20.95 33.60 -13.77
CA ILE A 47 -20.88 35.03 -13.46
C ILE A 47 -20.23 35.79 -14.62
N ALA A 48 -19.14 35.28 -15.20
CA ALA A 48 -18.50 35.87 -16.36
C ALA A 48 -19.46 35.93 -17.57
N GLY A 49 -20.18 34.84 -17.85
CA GLY A 49 -21.18 34.78 -18.91
C GLY A 49 -22.34 35.77 -18.70
N LEU A 50 -22.92 35.79 -17.50
CA LEU A 50 -24.00 36.74 -17.16
C LEU A 50 -23.53 38.19 -17.20
N TYR A 51 -22.30 38.48 -16.77
CA TYR A 51 -21.74 39.83 -16.81
C TYR A 51 -21.63 40.38 -18.25
N VAL A 52 -21.25 39.52 -19.20
CA VAL A 52 -21.19 39.87 -20.63
C VAL A 52 -22.59 40.08 -21.22
N LEU A 53 -23.56 39.24 -20.86
CA LEU A 53 -24.92 39.27 -21.41
C LEU A 53 -25.79 40.41 -20.88
N ILE A 54 -25.67 40.75 -19.60
CA ILE A 54 -26.46 41.82 -18.98
C ILE A 54 -26.00 43.17 -19.53
N LYS A 55 -26.90 43.97 -20.08
CA LYS A 55 -26.60 45.36 -20.54
C LYS A 55 -26.89 46.43 -19.48
N ASP A 56 -27.74 46.11 -18.50
CA ASP A 56 -28.08 47.05 -17.42
C ASP A 56 -26.93 47.19 -16.41
N LYS A 57 -26.60 48.44 -16.11
CA LYS A 57 -25.52 48.82 -15.19
C LYS A 57 -25.86 48.44 -13.74
N THR A 58 -27.13 48.45 -13.37
CA THR A 58 -27.60 48.15 -12.02
C THR A 58 -27.47 46.65 -11.75
N ALA A 59 -27.96 45.81 -12.67
CA ALA A 59 -27.82 44.37 -12.62
C ALA A 59 -26.35 43.90 -12.64
N ARG A 60 -25.47 44.52 -13.43
CA ARG A 60 -24.01 44.24 -13.38
C ARG A 60 -23.38 44.54 -12.03
N THR A 61 -23.83 45.63 -11.39
CA THR A 61 -23.33 46.02 -10.07
C THR A 61 -23.80 45.03 -9.00
N ALA A 62 -25.06 44.59 -9.05
CA ALA A 62 -25.58 43.56 -8.16
C ALA A 62 -24.84 42.22 -8.32
N LEU A 63 -24.60 41.79 -9.57
CA LEU A 63 -23.84 40.58 -9.88
C LEU A 63 -22.40 40.65 -9.33
N ALA A 64 -21.74 41.80 -9.46
CA ALA A 64 -20.41 42.01 -8.90
C ALA A 64 -20.40 41.93 -7.36
N VAL A 65 -21.42 42.46 -6.69
CA VAL A 65 -21.55 42.35 -5.22
C VAL A 65 -21.75 40.89 -4.80
N ILE A 66 -22.59 40.13 -5.51
CA ILE A 66 -22.81 38.69 -5.25
C ILE A 66 -21.49 37.92 -5.44
N PHE A 67 -20.75 38.22 -6.50
CA PHE A 67 -19.45 37.59 -6.76
C PHE A 67 -18.43 37.90 -5.66
N ILE A 68 -18.40 39.15 -5.19
CA ILE A 68 -17.54 39.57 -4.09
C ILE A 68 -17.88 38.80 -2.81
N LEU A 69 -19.17 38.66 -2.48
CA LEU A 69 -19.60 37.87 -1.31
C LEU A 69 -19.18 36.39 -1.45
N TYR A 70 -19.33 35.82 -2.64
CA TYR A 70 -18.87 34.46 -2.93
C TYR A 70 -17.35 34.30 -2.79
N LEU A 71 -16.56 35.28 -3.27
CA LEU A 71 -15.10 35.28 -3.12
C LEU A 71 -14.67 35.37 -1.66
N VAL A 72 -15.36 36.19 -0.86
CA VAL A 72 -15.12 36.25 0.59
C VAL A 72 -15.39 34.87 1.20
N LEU A 73 -16.50 34.22 0.84
CA LEU A 73 -16.85 32.90 1.35
C LEU A 73 -15.80 31.84 0.94
N PHE A 74 -15.33 31.89 -0.30
CA PHE A 74 -14.23 31.05 -0.80
C PHE A 74 -12.93 31.27 -0.02
N LEU A 75 -12.52 32.52 0.24
CA LEU A 75 -11.29 32.85 0.98
C LEU A 75 -11.36 32.49 2.46
N VAL A 76 -12.54 32.59 3.07
CA VAL A 76 -12.76 32.30 4.49
C VAL A 76 -12.89 30.80 4.74
N THR A 77 -13.37 30.01 3.77
CA THR A 77 -13.34 28.54 3.91
C THR A 77 -11.89 28.04 3.97
N PRO A 78 -11.52 27.25 4.99
CA PRO A 78 -10.14 26.78 5.14
C PRO A 78 -9.69 26.01 3.91
N SER A 79 -8.46 26.27 3.45
CA SER A 79 -7.76 25.46 2.45
C SER A 79 -7.26 24.15 3.06
N SER A 80 -8.11 23.50 3.86
CA SER A 80 -7.82 22.12 4.21
C SER A 80 -7.89 21.40 2.88
N TYR A 81 -6.72 20.95 2.45
CA TYR A 81 -6.51 20.04 1.36
C TYR A 81 -7.71 19.11 1.23
N SER A 82 -8.13 18.85 0.00
CA SER A 82 -8.80 17.60 -0.32
C SER A 82 -7.84 16.45 -0.06
N SER A 83 -7.43 16.23 1.18
CA SER A 83 -7.13 14.90 1.63
C SER A 83 -8.47 14.20 1.54
N TRP A 84 -8.58 13.23 0.64
CA TRP A 84 -9.51 12.13 0.86
C TRP A 84 -9.23 11.61 2.27
N ARG A 85 -9.99 12.09 3.27
CA ARG A 85 -10.01 11.46 4.58
C ARG A 85 -10.86 10.23 4.41
N PHE A 86 -10.24 9.17 3.93
CA PHE A 86 -10.61 7.86 4.43
C PHE A 86 -10.53 7.98 5.95
N SER A 87 -11.67 7.87 6.63
CA SER A 87 -11.66 7.77 8.09
C SER A 87 -11.23 6.35 8.42
N PHE A 88 -9.94 6.09 8.30
CA PHE A 88 -9.40 4.85 8.78
C PHE A 88 -9.45 4.86 10.30
N ARG A 89 -9.91 3.75 10.88
CA ARG A 89 -9.85 3.54 12.32
C ARG A 89 -8.44 3.13 12.67
N ASP A 90 -7.90 3.65 13.76
CA ASP A 90 -6.67 3.08 14.30
C ASP A 90 -6.93 1.62 14.70
N ALA A 91 -6.11 0.69 14.20
CA ALA A 91 -6.19 -0.72 14.56
C ALA A 91 -5.86 -0.94 16.05
N GLY A 92 -5.14 -0.01 16.68
CA GLY A 92 -4.82 -0.08 18.10
C GLY A 92 -3.71 -1.09 18.41
N GLU A 93 -3.70 -1.59 19.64
CA GLU A 93 -2.64 -2.48 20.14
C GLU A 93 -2.77 -3.90 19.58
N VAL A 94 -1.62 -4.50 19.27
CA VAL A 94 -1.51 -5.89 18.81
C VAL A 94 -1.88 -6.83 19.96
N LYS A 95 -2.77 -7.77 19.66
CA LYS A 95 -3.24 -8.78 20.62
C LYS A 95 -2.97 -10.17 20.07
N GLU A 96 -2.70 -11.08 20.99
CA GLU A 96 -2.65 -12.49 20.69
C GLU A 96 -4.04 -13.01 20.30
N ILE A 97 -4.13 -13.67 19.15
CA ILE A 97 -5.34 -14.33 18.67
C ILE A 97 -5.37 -15.77 19.19
N GLY A 98 -4.23 -16.45 19.16
CA GLY A 98 -4.06 -17.79 19.70
C GLY A 98 -2.84 -18.53 19.16
N ASP A 99 -2.66 -19.74 19.69
CA ASP A 99 -1.66 -20.71 19.26
C ASP A 99 -2.29 -21.81 18.42
N PHE A 100 -1.66 -22.14 17.32
CA PHE A 100 -2.14 -23.11 16.34
C PHE A 100 -1.08 -24.16 16.02
N SER A 101 -1.53 -25.31 15.50
CA SER A 101 -0.66 -26.38 15.02
C SER A 101 -1.05 -26.72 13.60
N ALA A 102 -0.34 -26.14 12.62
CA ALA A 102 -0.58 -26.37 11.21
C ALA A 102 0.76 -26.52 10.47
N SER A 103 0.73 -27.23 9.34
CA SER A 103 1.87 -27.37 8.43
C SER A 103 1.79 -26.40 7.25
N GLU A 104 0.66 -25.73 7.05
CA GLU A 104 0.43 -24.82 5.95
C GLU A 104 -0.22 -23.53 6.46
N ILE A 105 0.19 -22.38 5.93
CA ILE A 105 -0.36 -21.07 6.30
C ILE A 105 -0.94 -20.43 5.04
N ALA A 106 -2.21 -20.04 5.10
CA ALA A 106 -2.90 -19.33 4.02
C ALA A 106 -3.43 -18.00 4.56
N ILE A 107 -2.92 -16.89 4.02
CA ILE A 107 -3.29 -15.53 4.42
C ILE A 107 -4.04 -14.90 3.25
N GLU A 108 -5.26 -14.43 3.46
CA GLU A 108 -6.11 -13.88 2.40
C GLU A 108 -6.75 -12.54 2.79
N ASN A 109 -6.75 -11.58 1.86
CA ASN A 109 -7.47 -10.30 2.00
C ASN A 109 -7.00 -9.50 3.23
N ILE A 110 -5.71 -9.15 3.28
CA ILE A 110 -5.12 -8.43 4.41
C ILE A 110 -4.51 -7.10 3.97
N ALA A 111 -5.01 -6.01 4.55
CA ALA A 111 -4.47 -4.65 4.38
C ALA A 111 -3.68 -4.25 5.63
N ALA A 112 -2.51 -4.88 5.82
CA ALA A 112 -1.66 -4.68 7.00
C ALA A 112 -0.25 -5.17 6.75
N LYS A 113 0.70 -4.63 7.53
CA LYS A 113 2.07 -5.13 7.52
C LYS A 113 2.06 -6.58 8.01
N VAL A 114 2.48 -7.50 7.15
CA VAL A 114 2.59 -8.92 7.47
C VAL A 114 4.03 -9.21 7.87
N THR A 115 4.23 -9.81 9.03
CA THR A 115 5.54 -10.23 9.50
C THR A 115 5.48 -11.68 9.93
N ILE A 116 6.34 -12.52 9.36
CA ILE A 116 6.51 -13.91 9.76
C ILE A 116 7.93 -14.07 10.31
N GLU A 117 8.06 -14.61 11.52
CA GLU A 117 9.36 -14.85 12.15
C GLU A 117 9.45 -16.22 12.81
N ARG A 118 10.67 -16.72 12.95
CA ARG A 118 10.97 -17.98 13.63
C ARG A 118 11.27 -17.75 15.11
N VAL A 119 10.55 -18.46 15.99
CA VAL A 119 10.71 -18.36 17.44
C VAL A 119 10.95 -19.74 18.07
N PRO A 120 11.57 -19.84 19.25
CA PRO A 120 11.64 -21.11 19.97
C PRO A 120 10.24 -21.63 20.33
N GLY A 121 9.91 -22.85 19.92
CA GLY A 121 8.60 -23.46 20.21
C GLY A 121 8.18 -24.49 19.16
N ASN A 122 7.03 -25.11 19.40
CA ASN A 122 6.41 -26.14 18.54
C ASN A 122 5.02 -25.74 18.03
N THR A 123 4.60 -24.49 18.25
CA THR A 123 3.31 -23.94 17.81
C THR A 123 3.51 -22.73 16.91
N ILE A 124 2.44 -22.33 16.23
CA ILE A 124 2.35 -21.08 15.47
C ILE A 124 1.53 -20.10 16.30
N ASN A 125 2.14 -19.05 16.81
CA ASN A 125 1.44 -17.99 17.53
C ASN A 125 1.07 -16.87 16.56
N VAL A 126 -0.21 -16.47 16.56
CA VAL A 126 -0.72 -15.40 15.69
C VAL A 126 -1.11 -14.21 16.53
N LEU A 127 -0.51 -13.05 16.24
CA LEU A 127 -0.83 -11.78 16.86
C LEU A 127 -1.30 -10.77 15.82
N SER A 128 -2.38 -10.04 16.12
CA SER A 128 -2.85 -8.95 15.27
C SER A 128 -3.57 -7.86 16.06
N ASN A 129 -3.55 -6.64 15.54
CA ASN A 129 -4.43 -5.55 15.99
C ASN A 129 -5.70 -5.43 15.11
N LEU A 130 -5.88 -6.34 14.15
CA LEU A 130 -7.01 -6.35 13.25
C LEU A 130 -8.02 -7.45 13.64
N PRO A 131 -9.30 -7.29 13.24
CA PRO A 131 -10.30 -8.33 13.41
C PRO A 131 -10.09 -9.47 12.39
N VAL A 132 -8.99 -10.20 12.53
CA VAL A 132 -8.66 -11.34 11.67
C VAL A 132 -9.51 -12.54 12.06
N GLU A 133 -10.18 -13.13 11.07
CA GLU A 133 -10.88 -14.39 11.18
C GLU A 133 -9.89 -15.53 10.98
N VAL A 134 -9.87 -16.48 11.93
CA VAL A 134 -8.98 -17.64 11.89
C VAL A 134 -9.79 -18.91 11.74
N SER A 135 -9.42 -19.74 10.77
CA SER A 135 -9.91 -21.10 10.62
C SER A 135 -8.76 -22.07 10.81
N ASP A 136 -8.88 -22.89 11.86
CA ASP A 136 -7.90 -23.90 12.25
C ASP A 136 -8.23 -25.27 11.62
N GLY A 137 -7.20 -26.01 11.24
CA GLY A 137 -7.27 -27.26 10.46
C GLY A 137 -5.88 -27.75 10.03
N GLU A 138 -5.78 -28.51 8.94
CA GLU A 138 -4.48 -28.86 8.35
C GLU A 138 -3.74 -27.63 7.80
N THR A 139 -4.51 -26.68 7.27
CA THR A 139 -4.07 -25.37 6.82
C THR A 139 -4.62 -24.30 7.76
N LEU A 140 -3.73 -23.49 8.34
CA LEU A 140 -4.10 -22.32 9.12
C LEU A 140 -4.51 -21.20 8.17
N LYS A 141 -5.82 -20.92 8.10
CA LYS A 141 -6.34 -19.86 7.24
C LYS A 141 -6.62 -18.59 8.05
N LEU A 142 -5.97 -17.49 7.64
CA LEU A 142 -6.12 -16.16 8.21
C LEU A 142 -6.76 -15.25 7.16
N SER A 143 -7.88 -14.62 7.49
CA SER A 143 -8.54 -13.69 6.57
C SER A 143 -9.18 -12.51 7.26
N CYS A 144 -9.36 -11.39 6.56
CA CYS A 144 -9.94 -10.20 7.16
C CYS A 144 -10.89 -9.46 6.20
N SER A 145 -12.18 -9.50 6.51
CA SER A 145 -13.22 -8.90 5.66
C SER A 145 -13.31 -7.37 5.78
N GLU A 146 -12.83 -6.78 6.89
CA GLU A 146 -12.94 -5.34 7.15
C GLU A 146 -11.60 -4.61 7.35
N CYS A 147 -10.47 -5.25 7.01
CA CYS A 147 -9.15 -4.68 7.27
C CYS A 147 -8.88 -3.36 6.55
N GLU A 148 -9.49 -3.14 5.39
CA GLU A 148 -9.40 -1.89 4.62
C GLU A 148 -9.88 -0.65 5.39
N LYS A 149 -10.65 -0.82 6.47
CA LYS A 149 -11.16 0.28 7.29
C LYS A 149 -10.15 0.71 8.37
N TYR A 150 -9.03 0.01 8.52
CA TYR A 150 -8.07 0.24 9.58
C TYR A 150 -6.74 0.78 9.05
N GLU A 151 -6.17 1.74 9.76
CA GLU A 151 -4.81 2.25 9.55
C GLU A 151 -3.84 1.52 10.49
N ASN A 152 -2.58 1.41 10.08
CA ASN A 152 -1.51 0.79 10.87
C ASN A 152 -1.82 -0.65 11.31
N GLY A 153 -2.55 -1.40 10.48
CA GLY A 153 -2.78 -2.82 10.68
C GLY A 153 -1.47 -3.60 10.70
N LYS A 154 -1.36 -4.56 11.62
CA LYS A 154 -0.22 -5.45 11.80
C LYS A 154 -0.71 -6.88 11.97
N LEU A 155 -0.09 -7.79 11.25
CA LEU A 155 -0.23 -9.22 11.44
C LEU A 155 1.16 -9.81 11.67
N LEU A 156 1.38 -10.34 12.87
CA LEU A 156 2.62 -11.00 13.26
C LEU A 156 2.34 -12.49 13.45
N ILE A 157 3.09 -13.34 12.75
CA ILE A 157 2.99 -14.79 12.84
C ILE A 157 4.35 -15.30 13.32
N GLN A 158 4.37 -15.86 14.53
CA GLN A 158 5.55 -16.43 15.13
C GLN A 158 5.51 -17.95 14.97
N VAL A 159 6.35 -18.48 14.11
CA VAL A 159 6.39 -19.92 13.79
C VAL A 159 7.47 -20.57 14.64
N GLY A 160 7.09 -21.55 15.46
CA GLY A 160 8.01 -22.33 16.28
C GLY A 160 9.10 -23.04 15.46
N ASN A 161 10.33 -23.05 15.95
CA ASN A 161 11.48 -23.69 15.30
C ASN A 161 11.30 -25.20 15.04
N GLU A 162 10.46 -25.87 15.83
CA GLU A 162 10.16 -27.30 15.67
C GLU A 162 9.02 -27.55 14.66
N VAL A 163 8.28 -26.51 14.27
CA VAL A 163 7.21 -26.59 13.27
C VAL A 163 7.82 -26.68 11.88
N LYS A 164 7.47 -27.74 11.16
CA LYS A 164 7.80 -27.95 9.75
C LYS A 164 6.72 -27.32 8.88
N LEU A 165 6.98 -26.12 8.38
CA LEU A 165 6.08 -25.43 7.48
C LEU A 165 6.32 -25.93 6.05
N VAL A 166 5.28 -26.49 5.44
CA VAL A 166 5.33 -27.05 4.08
C VAL A 166 5.07 -25.94 3.07
N SER A 167 4.01 -25.16 3.28
CA SER A 167 3.60 -24.12 2.34
C SER A 167 3.17 -22.83 3.03
N LEU A 168 3.49 -21.71 2.40
CA LEU A 168 2.99 -20.39 2.74
C LEU A 168 2.32 -19.78 1.52
N THR A 169 1.06 -19.38 1.67
CA THR A 169 0.31 -18.66 0.63
C THR A 169 -0.18 -17.32 1.18
N LEU A 170 0.12 -16.23 0.47
CA LEU A 170 -0.41 -14.89 0.75
C LEU A 170 -1.17 -14.40 -0.49
N ARG A 171 -2.45 -14.06 -0.33
CA ARG A 171 -3.30 -13.54 -1.42
C ARG A 171 -3.96 -12.23 -1.06
N ASN A 172 -4.05 -11.33 -2.03
CA ASN A 172 -4.76 -10.05 -1.90
C ASN A 172 -4.25 -9.27 -0.68
N SER A 173 -2.97 -8.90 -0.70
CA SER A 173 -2.34 -8.15 0.38
C SER A 173 -1.99 -6.74 -0.03
N ALA A 174 -2.23 -5.78 0.87
CA ALA A 174 -1.99 -4.36 0.63
C ALA A 174 -1.22 -3.75 1.80
N SER A 175 0.08 -4.03 1.88
CA SER A 175 1.10 -3.40 2.73
C SER A 175 2.43 -4.14 2.55
N ASP A 176 3.45 -3.74 3.30
CA ASP A 176 4.75 -4.40 3.32
C ASP A 176 4.64 -5.82 3.91
N VAL A 177 5.44 -6.73 3.36
CA VAL A 177 5.48 -8.14 3.72
C VAL A 177 6.91 -8.51 4.08
N ASP A 178 7.15 -8.92 5.32
CA ASP A 178 8.46 -9.35 5.85
C ASP A 178 8.38 -10.82 6.28
N LEU A 179 9.10 -11.69 5.58
CA LEU A 179 9.01 -13.15 5.72
C LEU A 179 10.36 -13.74 6.11
N LYS A 180 10.51 -14.18 7.35
CA LYS A 180 11.65 -14.98 7.82
C LYS A 180 11.21 -16.42 8.02
N LEU A 181 11.34 -17.21 6.97
CA LEU A 181 10.62 -18.47 6.82
C LEU A 181 11.35 -19.68 7.40
N GLY A 182 12.67 -19.60 7.61
CA GLY A 182 13.46 -20.79 7.90
C GLY A 182 13.41 -21.75 6.72
N GLU A 183 13.11 -23.03 6.94
CA GLU A 183 12.95 -24.03 5.89
C GLU A 183 11.47 -24.23 5.52
N VAL A 184 11.12 -23.97 4.25
CA VAL A 184 9.75 -24.08 3.70
C VAL A 184 9.79 -24.65 2.29
N ALA A 185 8.91 -25.58 1.92
CA ALA A 185 8.96 -26.16 0.58
C ALA A 185 8.49 -25.17 -0.50
N SER A 186 7.35 -24.50 -0.28
CA SER A 186 6.78 -23.56 -1.25
C SER A 186 6.26 -22.27 -0.63
N VAL A 187 6.50 -21.17 -1.33
CA VAL A 187 5.99 -19.83 -1.00
C VAL A 187 5.25 -19.30 -2.22
N THR A 188 4.02 -18.84 -2.03
CA THR A 188 3.18 -18.28 -3.09
C THR A 188 2.60 -16.95 -2.65
N LEU A 189 2.95 -15.89 -3.38
CA LEU A 189 2.43 -14.54 -3.18
C LEU A 189 1.61 -14.16 -4.41
N ASP A 190 0.36 -13.78 -4.22
CA ASP A 190 -0.58 -13.47 -5.31
C ASP A 190 -1.35 -12.18 -5.03
N ASN A 191 -1.35 -11.24 -5.98
CA ASN A 191 -1.98 -9.94 -5.84
C ASN A 191 -1.50 -9.18 -4.59
N VAL A 192 -0.22 -8.82 -4.59
CA VAL A 192 0.45 -8.12 -3.47
C VAL A 192 0.86 -6.72 -3.89
N VAL A 193 0.47 -5.72 -3.09
CA VAL A 193 0.83 -4.32 -3.28
C VAL A 193 1.57 -3.82 -2.04
N GLY A 194 2.85 -3.50 -2.20
CA GLY A 194 3.77 -3.13 -1.12
C GLY A 194 5.13 -3.81 -1.28
N ASP A 195 6.06 -3.43 -0.42
CA ASP A 195 7.43 -3.96 -0.49
C ASP A 195 7.48 -5.36 0.15
N ILE A 196 8.21 -6.28 -0.50
CA ILE A 196 8.34 -7.68 -0.07
C ILE A 196 9.79 -7.91 0.32
N SER A 197 10.04 -8.36 1.55
CA SER A 197 11.32 -8.87 2.00
C SER A 197 11.13 -10.32 2.45
N ALA A 198 11.84 -11.26 1.84
CA ALA A 198 11.73 -12.67 2.16
C ALA A 198 13.11 -13.31 2.32
N SER A 199 13.34 -14.01 3.44
CA SER A 199 14.55 -14.77 3.70
C SER A 199 14.26 -16.19 4.19
N GLY A 200 15.04 -17.14 3.70
CA GLY A 200 14.99 -18.54 4.16
C GLY A 200 15.51 -19.54 3.13
N VAL A 201 15.14 -20.80 3.34
CA VAL A 201 15.45 -21.95 2.49
C VAL A 201 14.15 -22.44 1.87
N PHE A 202 14.03 -22.33 0.55
CA PHE A 202 12.84 -22.76 -0.17
C PHE A 202 13.13 -23.39 -1.52
N SER A 203 12.29 -24.36 -1.90
CA SER A 203 12.39 -25.05 -3.20
C SER A 203 11.62 -24.30 -4.29
N SER A 204 10.53 -23.62 -3.94
CA SER A 204 9.70 -22.86 -4.88
C SER A 204 9.24 -21.54 -4.27
N PHE A 205 9.47 -20.44 -4.98
CA PHE A 205 9.02 -19.10 -4.63
C PHE A 205 8.30 -18.48 -5.82
N ILE A 206 6.97 -18.36 -5.73
CA ILE A 206 6.12 -17.92 -6.83
C ILE A 206 5.47 -16.60 -6.44
N VAL A 207 5.64 -15.58 -7.27
CA VAL A 207 5.03 -14.26 -7.11
C VAL A 207 4.22 -13.94 -8.35
N THR A 208 2.94 -13.60 -8.17
CA THR A 208 2.03 -13.25 -9.25
C THR A 208 1.29 -11.95 -8.94
N ASP A 209 1.12 -11.07 -9.94
CA ASP A 209 0.36 -9.82 -9.82
C ASP A 209 0.89 -8.92 -8.68
N PHE A 210 2.17 -8.53 -8.74
CA PHE A 210 2.82 -7.75 -7.68
C PHE A 210 3.18 -6.32 -8.09
N VAL A 211 3.08 -5.38 -7.14
CA VAL A 211 3.53 -3.99 -7.30
C VAL A 211 4.27 -3.53 -6.04
N GLY A 212 5.55 -3.18 -6.17
CA GLY A 212 6.41 -2.74 -5.07
C GLY A 212 7.86 -3.14 -5.31
N ASP A 213 8.74 -2.91 -4.34
CA ASP A 213 10.11 -3.43 -4.39
C ASP A 213 10.18 -4.80 -3.71
N MET A 214 11.04 -5.69 -4.20
CA MET A 214 11.14 -7.06 -3.68
C MET A 214 12.59 -7.45 -3.42
N GLU A 215 12.88 -7.84 -2.19
CA GLU A 215 14.14 -8.42 -1.77
C GLU A 215 13.92 -9.89 -1.39
N VAL A 216 14.62 -10.81 -2.06
CA VAL A 216 14.54 -12.24 -1.79
C VAL A 216 15.92 -12.78 -1.49
N THR A 217 16.11 -13.36 -0.30
CA THR A 217 17.36 -13.99 0.13
C THR A 217 17.17 -15.49 0.27
N LEU A 218 17.80 -16.26 -0.61
CA LEU A 218 17.93 -17.70 -0.46
C LEU A 218 19.16 -17.98 0.43
N GLU A 219 18.94 -18.46 1.65
CA GLU A 219 20.05 -18.65 2.60
C GLU A 219 20.92 -19.87 2.25
N ASN A 220 20.27 -20.96 1.80
CA ASN A 220 20.92 -22.19 1.37
C ASN A 220 20.03 -22.91 0.34
N CYS A 221 20.64 -23.68 -0.56
CA CYS A 221 19.88 -24.62 -1.39
C CYS A 221 19.30 -25.75 -0.51
N PRO A 222 18.00 -26.10 -0.64
CA PRO A 222 17.42 -27.24 0.07
C PRO A 222 18.10 -28.56 -0.33
N GLU A 223 18.01 -29.56 0.55
CA GLU A 223 18.60 -30.89 0.31
C GLU A 223 17.91 -31.64 -0.84
N THR A 224 16.63 -31.34 -1.09
CA THR A 224 15.82 -31.99 -2.12
C THR A 224 15.77 -31.12 -3.36
N GLU A 225 16.27 -31.64 -4.48
CA GLU A 225 16.19 -30.99 -5.80
C GLU A 225 14.85 -31.30 -6.48
N ILE A 226 14.26 -30.29 -7.11
CA ILE A 226 13.02 -30.41 -7.89
C ILE A 226 13.36 -30.14 -9.36
N ASP A 227 13.13 -31.15 -10.21
CA ASP A 227 13.42 -31.09 -11.65
C ASP A 227 14.88 -30.75 -12.00
N GLY A 228 15.83 -31.14 -11.13
CA GLY A 228 17.26 -30.84 -11.29
C GLY A 228 17.66 -29.41 -10.90
N TYR A 229 16.76 -28.67 -10.25
CA TYR A 229 17.02 -27.35 -9.69
C TYR A 229 16.99 -27.42 -8.17
N CYS A 230 17.88 -26.68 -7.51
CA CYS A 230 17.85 -26.56 -6.05
C CYS A 230 16.71 -25.63 -5.59
N SER A 231 16.41 -24.60 -6.38
CA SER A 231 15.29 -23.68 -6.12
C SER A 231 14.75 -23.10 -7.42
N GLN A 232 13.46 -22.75 -7.41
CA GLN A 232 12.76 -22.14 -8.53
C GLN A 232 12.11 -20.84 -8.05
N ILE A 233 12.51 -19.71 -8.63
CA ILE A 233 11.91 -18.39 -8.39
C ILE A 233 11.13 -18.01 -9.65
N GLU A 234 9.82 -17.82 -9.51
CA GLU A 234 8.93 -17.52 -10.62
C GLU A 234 8.16 -16.21 -10.35
N ILE A 235 8.35 -15.23 -11.21
CA ILE A 235 7.74 -13.91 -11.11
C ILE A 235 6.88 -13.67 -12.35
N TYR A 236 5.57 -13.49 -12.13
CA TYR A 236 4.58 -13.31 -13.17
C TYR A 236 3.84 -11.99 -12.98
N ARG A 237 3.77 -11.17 -14.02
CA ARG A 237 2.96 -9.92 -14.04
C ARG A 237 3.25 -9.03 -12.83
N GLY A 238 4.22 -8.14 -12.95
CA GLY A 238 4.49 -7.21 -11.86
C GLY A 238 5.25 -5.97 -12.28
N SER A 239 5.47 -5.08 -11.31
CA SER A 239 6.26 -3.86 -11.52
C SER A 239 6.99 -3.40 -10.26
N GLY A 240 8.26 -3.03 -10.41
CA GLY A 240 9.13 -2.50 -9.35
C GLY A 240 10.57 -2.95 -9.51
N ASP A 241 11.39 -2.82 -8.47
CA ASP A 241 12.77 -3.33 -8.48
C ASP A 241 12.88 -4.60 -7.64
N ILE A 242 13.66 -5.58 -8.14
CA ILE A 242 13.83 -6.89 -7.50
C ILE A 242 15.32 -7.15 -7.27
N ASP A 243 15.68 -7.38 -6.02
CA ASP A 243 17.02 -7.81 -5.61
C ASP A 243 16.95 -9.23 -5.07
N ILE A 244 17.71 -10.16 -5.67
CA ILE A 244 17.73 -11.57 -5.30
C ILE A 244 19.14 -11.92 -4.82
N HIS A 245 19.26 -12.26 -3.54
CA HIS A 245 20.50 -12.72 -2.93
C HIS A 245 20.53 -14.25 -2.89
N ILE A 246 21.58 -14.85 -3.45
CA ILE A 246 21.73 -16.29 -3.65
C ILE A 246 23.02 -16.77 -2.97
N PRO A 247 23.10 -17.99 -2.41
CA PRO A 247 24.32 -18.45 -1.78
C PRO A 247 25.38 -18.79 -2.84
N GLU A 248 26.66 -18.75 -2.44
CA GLU A 248 27.78 -19.10 -3.30
C GLU A 248 27.62 -20.51 -3.93
N ASN A 249 28.27 -20.74 -5.07
CA ASN A 249 28.28 -22.02 -5.80
C ASN A 249 26.91 -22.45 -6.39
N VAL A 250 26.01 -21.48 -6.59
CA VAL A 250 24.74 -21.67 -7.30
C VAL A 250 24.78 -20.97 -8.65
N LYS A 251 24.46 -21.71 -9.71
CA LYS A 251 24.28 -21.18 -11.04
C LYS A 251 22.85 -20.67 -11.24
N VAL A 252 22.68 -19.46 -11.78
CA VAL A 252 21.37 -18.92 -12.11
C VAL A 252 21.07 -19.14 -13.59
N THR A 253 19.90 -19.74 -13.89
CA THR A 253 19.41 -19.91 -15.27
C THR A 253 18.16 -19.05 -15.48
N PRO A 254 18.29 -17.85 -16.07
CA PRO A 254 17.17 -16.97 -16.30
C PRO A 254 16.35 -17.37 -17.53
N GLN A 255 15.02 -17.32 -17.41
CA GLN A 255 14.05 -17.46 -18.48
C GLN A 255 13.12 -16.24 -18.46
N ILE A 256 13.35 -15.30 -19.38
CA ILE A 256 12.65 -14.01 -19.43
C ILE A 256 11.72 -13.97 -20.66
N GLU A 257 10.42 -13.74 -20.45
CA GLU A 257 9.42 -13.71 -21.54
C GLU A 257 8.48 -12.50 -21.43
N GLY A 258 8.39 -11.71 -22.51
CA GLY A 258 7.40 -10.62 -22.59
C GLY A 258 7.59 -9.49 -21.56
N SER A 259 8.81 -9.34 -21.02
CA SER A 259 9.15 -8.37 -19.98
C SER A 259 9.92 -7.17 -20.56
N LEU A 260 9.69 -5.98 -20.01
CA LEU A 260 10.47 -4.76 -20.28
C LEU A 260 11.45 -4.52 -19.13
N THR A 261 12.42 -5.41 -18.99
CA THR A 261 13.24 -5.54 -17.77
C THR A 261 14.72 -5.47 -18.06
N SER A 262 15.47 -4.76 -17.21
CA SER A 262 16.93 -4.91 -17.14
C SER A 262 17.25 -5.97 -16.11
N VAL A 263 17.83 -7.09 -16.54
CA VAL A 263 18.30 -8.16 -15.65
C VAL A 263 19.82 -8.10 -15.58
N THR A 264 20.37 -7.98 -14.37
CA THR A 264 21.80 -8.03 -14.08
C THR A 264 22.04 -9.24 -13.18
N ILE A 265 22.96 -10.10 -13.58
CA ILE A 265 23.38 -11.28 -12.82
C ILE A 265 24.89 -11.14 -12.67
N ASP A 266 25.39 -11.22 -11.44
CA ASP A 266 26.83 -11.13 -11.20
C ASP A 266 27.58 -12.33 -11.78
N GLU A 267 28.81 -12.09 -12.29
CA GLU A 267 29.59 -13.08 -13.05
C GLU A 267 29.85 -14.38 -12.28
N GLU A 268 29.85 -14.29 -10.95
CA GLU A 268 30.05 -15.43 -10.04
C GLU A 268 28.90 -16.45 -10.05
N PHE A 269 27.71 -16.06 -10.53
CA PHE A 269 26.54 -16.94 -10.62
C PHE A 269 26.30 -17.54 -12.02
N GLU A 270 27.23 -17.34 -12.97
CA GLU A 270 27.18 -18.01 -14.28
C GLU A 270 27.59 -19.48 -14.21
N THR A 271 28.35 -19.85 -13.18
CA THR A 271 28.88 -21.20 -12.95
C THR A 271 28.67 -21.64 -11.50
N GLY A 272 28.22 -22.86 -11.29
CA GLY A 272 27.99 -23.43 -9.96
C GLY A 272 27.62 -24.90 -10.06
N GLU A 273 27.78 -25.63 -8.96
CA GLU A 273 27.43 -27.05 -8.88
C GLU A 273 25.91 -27.27 -8.83
N LYS A 274 25.18 -26.37 -8.17
CA LYS A 274 23.73 -26.39 -8.09
C LYS A 274 23.12 -25.34 -9.01
N THR A 275 21.89 -25.55 -9.47
CA THR A 275 21.21 -24.62 -10.39
C THR A 275 19.94 -24.05 -9.76
N LEU A 276 19.77 -22.73 -9.83
CA LEU A 276 18.53 -22.00 -9.54
C LEU A 276 17.87 -21.59 -10.86
N LYS A 277 16.57 -21.88 -10.99
CA LYS A 277 15.78 -21.44 -12.14
C LYS A 277 15.09 -20.12 -11.80
N LEU A 278 15.36 -19.09 -12.57
CA LEU A 278 14.69 -17.79 -12.45
C LEU A 278 13.76 -17.60 -13.65
N THR A 279 12.46 -17.61 -13.44
CA THR A 279 11.47 -17.38 -14.50
C THR A 279 10.81 -16.03 -14.29
N VAL A 280 10.88 -15.14 -15.29
CA VAL A 280 10.30 -13.80 -15.22
C VAL A 280 9.43 -13.56 -16.43
N LYS A 281 8.12 -13.36 -16.24
CA LYS A 281 7.19 -13.10 -17.35
C LYS A 281 6.35 -11.85 -17.14
N SER A 282 6.26 -11.03 -18.18
CA SER A 282 5.44 -9.81 -18.18
C SER A 282 5.75 -8.89 -16.99
N PHE A 283 7.03 -8.70 -16.69
CA PHE A 283 7.52 -7.83 -15.62
C PHE A 283 8.02 -6.48 -16.20
N ILE A 284 7.94 -5.40 -15.41
CA ILE A 284 8.46 -4.07 -15.76
C ILE A 284 9.30 -3.54 -14.59
N GLY A 285 10.59 -3.36 -14.81
CA GLY A 285 11.52 -2.84 -13.79
C GLY A 285 12.91 -3.46 -13.84
N LYS A 286 13.68 -3.34 -12.76
CA LYS A 286 15.03 -3.90 -12.66
C LYS A 286 15.01 -5.20 -11.87
N ILE A 287 15.83 -6.16 -12.29
CA ILE A 287 16.14 -7.35 -11.50
C ILE A 287 17.65 -7.44 -11.35
N VAL A 288 18.13 -7.51 -10.12
CA VAL A 288 19.54 -7.77 -9.78
C VAL A 288 19.61 -9.11 -9.07
N VAL A 289 20.61 -9.89 -9.41
CA VAL A 289 20.92 -11.17 -8.76
C VAL A 289 22.36 -11.12 -8.28
N GLU A 290 22.51 -11.14 -6.96
CA GLU A 290 23.78 -11.01 -6.18
C GLU A 290 23.95 -12.18 -5.20
#